data_AF-A0A4Q2DLL5-F1
#
_entry.id   AF-A0A4Q2DLL5-F1
#
_cell.length_a   1.000
_cell.length_b   1.000
_cell.length_c   1.000
_cell.angle_alpha   90.00
_cell.angle_beta   90.00
_cell.angle_gamma   90.00
#
_symmetry.space_group_name_H-M   'P 1'
#
loop_
_entity.id
_entity.type
_entity.pdbx_description
1 polymer ?
#
loop_
_entity_poly.entity_id
_entity_poly.type
_entity_poly.pdbx_seq_one_letter_code
_entity_poly.pdbx_strand_id
1 'polypeptide(L)'
;MWFSSGDDEYPTAEEAEIDLYAVLNLNRAASQTEINERYRALSLLFHPDKQQNPVRKEAAEEEYLKVQKAYQVLSDPFLRQVYDVLGLRAVSLRWPENFPTQSQEKIYEELRKIKKNGFLDKQVDEELRLKTHSSATLDASALFRRGTGADPASLWTRLTGVRVVLDDFRHTFSRRINSSTFVVVMWEQQFTLPIILTTDASPTFVGVSLLFPSVAAVLSYHFLIRPRRRTQRIAQIRAARRALEEDSDARRKQNATTDLLKDVAHRNTSLEEDKGGLIIQEASYGVTDETDGAENLSVDVTIPLQALVRNSRLYIPGGRSKSNLQGFSDPAVFTSKTLRIRYVFRGRSHYAAIPDYLPVVLPLSEQGVRKAAHEAPDVDGEPFLAQLSA
;
A
#
# COMPACT_ATOMS: atom_id res chain seq x y z
N MET A 1 33.87 11.00 -6.51
CA MET A 1 33.71 12.33 -5.87
C MET A 1 32.53 13.01 -6.52
N TRP A 2 31.38 13.08 -5.84
CA TRP A 2 30.27 14.04 -5.99
C TRP A 2 29.34 13.91 -4.76
N PHE A 3 29.93 13.69 -3.57
CA PHE A 3 29.30 14.10 -2.31
C PHE A 3 29.85 15.50 -2.05
N SER A 4 29.25 16.49 -2.71
CA SER A 4 29.49 17.89 -2.39
C SER A 4 28.89 18.15 -1.01
N SER A 5 29.70 18.75 -0.15
CA SER A 5 29.40 19.06 1.24
C SER A 5 28.17 19.95 1.41
N GLY A 6 27.37 19.65 2.44
CA GLY A 6 26.32 20.53 2.96
C GLY A 6 24.93 19.94 2.73
N ASP A 7 24.23 19.68 3.83
CA ASP A 7 22.86 19.16 3.96
C ASP A 7 22.80 17.63 4.06
N ASP A 8 22.72 17.14 5.29
CA ASP A 8 22.27 15.77 5.61
C ASP A 8 20.78 15.66 5.23
N GLU A 9 20.49 15.68 3.93
CA GLU A 9 19.15 15.59 3.38
C GLU A 9 18.71 14.12 3.46
N TYR A 10 18.00 13.78 4.54
CA TYR A 10 17.38 12.47 4.70
C TYR A 10 16.41 12.24 3.53
N PRO A 11 16.36 11.01 2.96
CA PRO A 11 15.43 10.72 1.89
C PRO A 11 14.01 11.05 2.35
N THR A 12 13.32 11.87 1.57
CA THR A 12 11.93 12.26 1.86
C THR A 12 11.05 11.01 1.96
N ALA A 13 9.87 11.13 2.59
CA ALA A 13 8.94 10.02 2.72
C ALA A 13 8.62 9.37 1.35
N GLU A 14 8.55 10.18 0.30
CA GLU A 14 8.32 9.76 -1.09
C GLU A 14 9.52 9.00 -1.68
N GLU A 15 10.74 9.48 -1.50
CA GLU A 15 11.94 8.77 -1.97
C GLU A 15 12.11 7.42 -1.27
N ALA A 16 11.77 7.37 0.02
CA ALA A 16 11.83 6.15 0.81
C ALA A 16 10.86 5.08 0.30
N GLU A 17 9.90 5.40 -0.58
CA GLU A 17 8.95 4.46 -1.19
C GLU A 17 9.41 3.85 -2.52
N ILE A 18 10.53 4.29 -3.08
CA ILE A 18 11.02 3.78 -4.36
C ILE A 18 11.76 2.45 -4.16
N ASP A 19 11.36 1.41 -4.92
CA ASP A 19 12.11 0.14 -4.99
C ASP A 19 13.18 0.21 -6.10
N LEU A 20 14.45 0.18 -5.71
CA LEU A 20 15.60 0.32 -6.63
C LEU A 20 15.69 -0.83 -7.63
N TYR A 21 15.27 -2.04 -7.24
CA TYR A 21 15.22 -3.18 -8.18
C TYR A 21 14.12 -3.00 -9.21
N ALA A 22 12.99 -2.41 -8.81
CA ALA A 22 11.89 -2.10 -9.73
C ALA A 22 12.31 -1.04 -10.75
N VAL A 23 13.06 -0.02 -10.33
CA VAL A 23 13.60 1.02 -11.23
C VAL A 23 14.51 0.42 -12.31
N LEU A 24 15.38 -0.52 -11.96
CA LEU A 24 16.24 -1.21 -12.95
C LEU A 24 15.54 -2.38 -13.66
N ASN A 25 14.29 -2.67 -13.31
CA ASN A 25 13.52 -3.81 -13.80
C ASN A 25 14.27 -5.13 -13.61
N LEU A 26 14.65 -5.40 -12.36
CA LEU A 26 15.43 -6.55 -11.94
C LEU A 26 14.78 -7.29 -10.78
N ASN A 27 15.10 -8.58 -10.68
CA ASN A 27 14.83 -9.36 -9.50
C ASN A 27 15.86 -9.01 -8.41
N ARG A 28 15.50 -9.13 -7.13
CA ARG A 28 16.41 -9.02 -5.99
C ARG A 28 17.57 -10.02 -6.06
N ALA A 29 17.36 -11.15 -6.72
CA ALA A 29 18.38 -12.15 -7.00
C ALA A 29 19.28 -11.84 -8.22
N ALA A 30 19.16 -10.67 -8.84
CA ALA A 30 19.90 -10.32 -10.06
C ALA A 30 21.43 -10.30 -9.83
N SER A 31 22.16 -10.76 -10.83
CA SER A 31 23.62 -10.76 -10.85
C SER A 31 24.19 -9.35 -11.07
N GLN A 32 25.46 -9.14 -10.71
CA GLN A 32 26.13 -7.86 -10.94
C GLN A 32 26.23 -7.51 -12.43
N THR A 33 26.39 -8.51 -13.28
CA THR A 33 26.42 -8.35 -14.74
C THR A 33 25.08 -7.85 -15.26
N GLU A 34 23.97 -8.42 -14.79
CA GLU A 34 22.63 -7.95 -15.15
C GLU A 34 22.39 -6.51 -14.69
N ILE A 35 22.81 -6.14 -13.47
CA ILE A 35 22.70 -4.77 -12.96
C ILE A 35 23.40 -3.79 -13.89
N ASN A 36 24.64 -4.09 -14.28
CA ASN A 36 25.43 -3.24 -15.17
C ASN A 36 24.82 -3.12 -16.57
N GLU A 37 24.33 -4.23 -17.12
CA GLU A 37 23.66 -4.26 -18.43
C GLU A 37 22.36 -3.43 -18.41
N ARG A 38 21.57 -3.51 -17.34
CA ARG A 38 20.32 -2.74 -17.22
C ARG A 38 20.58 -1.26 -17.08
N TYR A 39 21.52 -0.89 -16.23
CA TYR A 39 21.93 0.48 -16.09
C TYR A 39 22.32 1.07 -17.46
N ARG A 40 23.18 0.41 -18.22
CA ARG A 40 23.58 0.87 -19.57
C ARG A 40 22.38 1.03 -20.51
N ALA A 41 21.47 0.05 -20.53
CA ALA A 41 20.30 0.09 -21.40
C ALA A 41 19.34 1.25 -21.05
N LEU A 42 19.04 1.43 -19.76
CA LEU A 42 18.11 2.48 -19.29
C LEU A 42 18.76 3.86 -19.36
N SER A 43 20.05 4.00 -19.04
CA SER A 43 20.79 5.25 -19.21
C SER A 43 20.79 5.71 -20.67
N LEU A 44 20.91 4.78 -21.63
CA LEU A 44 20.83 5.12 -23.06
C LEU A 44 19.42 5.53 -23.50
N LEU A 45 18.38 5.04 -22.83
CA LEU A 45 16.98 5.36 -23.13
C LEU A 45 16.60 6.74 -22.57
N PHE A 46 16.93 6.99 -21.31
CA PHE A 46 16.56 8.18 -20.57
C PHE A 46 17.61 9.31 -20.60
N HIS A 47 18.65 9.20 -21.43
CA HIS A 47 19.66 10.25 -21.52
C HIS A 47 19.05 11.58 -22.01
N PRO A 48 19.18 12.70 -21.27
CA PRO A 48 18.53 13.97 -21.62
C PRO A 48 19.00 14.53 -22.97
N ASP A 49 20.27 14.34 -23.33
CA ASP A 49 20.81 14.82 -24.63
C ASP A 49 20.18 14.18 -25.87
N LYS A 50 19.52 13.02 -25.72
CA LYS A 50 18.81 12.38 -26.83
C LYS A 50 17.43 12.97 -27.08
N GLN A 51 16.92 13.78 -26.15
CA GLN A 51 15.57 14.30 -26.19
C GLN A 51 15.56 15.74 -26.72
N GLN A 52 14.85 15.96 -27.81
CA GLN A 52 14.69 17.29 -28.40
C GLN A 52 13.51 18.06 -27.79
N ASN A 53 12.44 17.36 -27.40
CA ASN A 53 11.25 17.97 -26.81
C ASN A 53 11.51 18.28 -25.32
N PRO A 54 11.23 19.50 -24.83
CA PRO A 54 11.50 19.88 -23.44
C PRO A 54 10.74 19.02 -22.42
N VAL A 55 9.49 18.65 -22.70
CA VAL A 55 8.67 17.82 -21.79
C VAL A 55 9.21 16.40 -21.70
N ARG A 56 9.63 15.82 -22.84
CA ARG A 56 10.29 14.51 -22.85
C ARG A 56 11.67 14.57 -22.18
N LYS A 57 12.37 15.69 -22.32
CA LYS A 57 13.69 15.88 -21.70
C LYS A 57 13.59 15.92 -20.18
N GLU A 58 12.65 16.67 -19.63
CA GLU A 58 12.40 16.74 -18.18
C GLU A 58 12.03 15.36 -17.62
N ALA A 59 11.07 14.67 -18.24
CA ALA A 59 10.68 13.31 -17.83
C ALA A 59 11.84 12.31 -17.93
N ALA A 60 12.67 12.41 -18.98
CA ALA A 60 13.86 11.58 -19.13
C ALA A 60 14.91 11.87 -18.06
N GLU A 61 15.14 13.13 -17.71
CA GLU A 61 16.08 13.54 -16.67
C GLU A 61 15.68 13.00 -15.29
N GLU A 62 14.41 13.12 -14.91
CA GLU A 62 13.90 12.56 -13.65
C GLU A 62 14.09 11.03 -13.57
N GLU A 63 13.72 10.31 -14.63
CA GLU A 63 13.91 8.85 -14.68
C GLU A 63 15.38 8.45 -14.73
N TYR A 64 16.22 9.23 -15.40
CA TYR A 64 17.67 9.02 -15.45
C TYR A 64 18.30 9.14 -14.06
N LEU A 65 17.91 10.14 -13.26
CA LEU A 65 18.37 10.30 -11.88
C LEU A 65 17.96 9.11 -11.00
N LYS A 66 16.72 8.63 -11.13
CA LYS A 66 16.26 7.41 -10.43
C LYS A 66 17.11 6.19 -10.80
N VAL A 67 17.39 6.01 -12.10
CA VAL A 67 18.23 4.91 -12.62
C VAL A 67 19.67 5.02 -12.10
N GLN A 68 20.23 6.22 -12.07
CA GLN A 68 21.57 6.47 -11.55
C GLN A 68 21.67 6.17 -10.05
N LYS A 69 20.70 6.64 -9.26
CA LYS A 69 20.60 6.35 -7.82
C LYS A 69 20.47 4.85 -7.56
N ALA A 70 19.61 4.16 -8.31
CA ALA A 70 19.45 2.72 -8.20
C ALA A 70 20.75 1.97 -8.51
N TYR A 71 21.47 2.36 -9.56
CA TYR A 71 22.75 1.77 -9.91
C TYR A 71 23.82 2.03 -8.85
N GLN A 72 23.93 3.25 -8.32
CA GLN A 72 24.92 3.59 -7.30
C GLN A 72 24.80 2.71 -6.06
N VAL A 73 23.58 2.40 -5.63
CA VAL A 73 23.33 1.57 -4.46
C VAL A 73 23.46 0.09 -4.78
N LEU A 74 22.89 -0.39 -5.90
CA LEU A 74 22.84 -1.81 -6.22
C LEU A 74 24.16 -2.34 -6.80
N SER A 75 25.03 -1.47 -7.33
CA SER A 75 26.34 -1.87 -7.83
C SER A 75 27.39 -2.07 -6.76
N ASP A 76 27.25 -1.42 -5.60
CA ASP A 76 28.11 -1.64 -4.45
C ASP A 76 27.58 -2.84 -3.63
N PRO A 77 28.35 -3.93 -3.47
CA PRO A 77 27.93 -5.11 -2.73
C PRO A 77 27.50 -4.82 -1.28
N PHE A 78 28.15 -3.86 -0.62
CA PHE A 78 27.84 -3.49 0.75
C PHE A 78 26.55 -2.67 0.82
N LEU A 79 26.42 -1.63 0.01
CA LEU A 79 25.21 -0.79 -0.01
C LEU A 79 23.98 -1.57 -0.45
N ARG A 80 24.15 -2.54 -1.38
CA ARG A 80 23.09 -3.47 -1.76
C ARG A 80 22.59 -4.30 -0.57
N GLN A 81 23.51 -4.83 0.25
CA GLN A 81 23.13 -5.59 1.46
C GLN A 81 22.42 -4.71 2.50
N VAL A 82 22.92 -3.49 2.71
CA VAL A 82 22.26 -2.50 3.58
C VAL A 82 20.84 -2.23 3.09
N TYR A 83 20.68 -1.98 1.79
CA TYR A 83 19.38 -1.76 1.17
C TYR A 83 18.45 -2.96 1.30
N ASP A 84 18.93 -4.18 1.06
CA ASP A 84 18.13 -5.40 1.15
C ASP A 84 17.63 -5.68 2.57
N VAL A 85 18.43 -5.39 3.60
CA VAL A 85 18.07 -5.67 4.99
C VAL A 85 17.25 -4.54 5.60
N LEU A 86 17.69 -3.28 5.41
CA LEU A 86 17.23 -2.11 6.15
C LEU A 86 16.44 -1.11 5.30
N GLY A 87 16.47 -1.23 3.97
CA GLY A 87 15.79 -0.33 3.04
C GLY A 87 16.56 0.95 2.72
N LEU A 88 15.98 1.80 1.85
CA LEU A 88 16.66 2.98 1.29
C LEU A 88 17.14 3.99 2.34
N ARG A 89 16.36 4.18 3.42
CA ARG A 89 16.70 5.13 4.49
C ARG A 89 18.03 4.84 5.16
N ALA A 90 18.42 3.57 5.19
CA ALA A 90 19.67 3.15 5.82
C ALA A 90 20.90 3.38 4.93
N VAL A 91 20.70 3.57 3.63
CA VAL A 91 21.78 3.74 2.65
C VAL A 91 22.45 5.11 2.81
N SER A 92 21.69 6.15 3.17
CA SER A 92 22.22 7.49 3.43
C SER A 92 22.95 7.62 4.77
N LEU A 93 22.89 6.60 5.63
CA LEU A 93 23.56 6.64 6.92
C LEU A 93 25.07 6.45 6.75
N ARG A 94 25.84 7.08 7.65
CA ARG A 94 27.28 6.86 7.73
C ARG A 94 27.56 5.50 8.38
N TRP A 95 28.04 4.56 7.59
CA TRP A 95 28.44 3.23 8.05
C TRP A 95 29.90 3.21 8.53
N PRO A 96 30.25 2.39 9.53
CA PRO A 96 31.63 2.27 9.99
C PRO A 96 32.54 1.68 8.89
N GLU A 97 33.77 2.22 8.77
CA GLU A 97 34.71 1.90 7.68
C GLU A 97 35.15 0.43 7.65
N ASN A 98 34.96 -0.31 8.74
CA ASN A 98 35.30 -1.72 8.82
C ASN A 98 34.24 -2.65 8.19
N PHE A 99 33.05 -2.17 7.82
CA PHE A 99 32.00 -3.02 7.24
C PHE A 99 32.34 -3.55 5.85
N PRO A 100 32.78 -2.72 4.88
CA PRO A 100 33.06 -3.19 3.52
C PRO A 100 34.17 -4.24 3.42
N THR A 101 35.08 -4.28 4.40
CA THR A 101 36.23 -5.20 4.44
C THR A 101 35.87 -6.57 5.03
N GLN A 102 34.68 -6.71 5.64
CA GLN A 102 34.24 -7.96 6.27
C GLN A 102 33.65 -8.93 5.24
N SER A 103 33.53 -10.20 5.63
CA SER A 103 32.79 -11.18 4.83
C SER A 103 31.31 -10.81 4.73
N GLN A 104 30.70 -11.12 3.58
CA GLN A 104 29.29 -10.79 3.31
C GLN A 104 28.33 -11.37 4.36
N GLU A 105 28.60 -12.58 4.84
CA GLU A 105 27.79 -13.25 5.87
C GLU A 105 27.79 -12.47 7.20
N LYS A 106 28.98 -12.01 7.62
CA LYS A 106 29.14 -11.27 8.87
C LYS A 106 28.44 -9.92 8.82
N ILE A 107 28.54 -9.22 7.68
CA ILE A 107 27.80 -7.97 7.44
C ILE A 107 26.30 -8.23 7.56
N TYR A 108 25.79 -9.27 6.89
CA TYR A 108 24.37 -9.60 6.91
C TYR A 108 23.85 -9.90 8.32
N GLU A 109 24.61 -10.64 9.13
CA GLU A 109 24.28 -10.91 10.53
C GLU A 109 24.20 -9.63 11.37
N GLU A 110 25.18 -8.73 11.23
CA GLU A 110 25.20 -7.46 11.95
C GLU A 110 24.01 -6.56 11.53
N LEU A 111 23.73 -6.44 10.23
CA LEU A 111 22.56 -5.70 9.74
C LEU A 111 21.26 -6.30 10.25
N ARG A 112 21.16 -7.63 10.33
CA ARG A 112 19.99 -8.33 10.87
C ARG A 112 19.83 -8.08 12.38
N LYS A 113 20.94 -8.03 13.13
CA LYS A 113 20.92 -7.63 14.56
C LYS A 113 20.44 -6.19 14.70
N ILE A 114 20.93 -5.25 13.88
CA ILE A 114 20.50 -3.85 13.87
C ILE A 114 19.00 -3.74 13.60
N LYS A 115 18.49 -4.46 12.59
CA LYS A 115 17.06 -4.54 12.27
C LYS A 115 16.25 -5.08 13.45
N LYS A 116 16.68 -6.19 14.05
CA LYS A 116 15.99 -6.83 15.19
C LYS A 116 15.97 -5.94 16.43
N ASN A 117 17.04 -5.17 16.66
CA ASN A 117 17.14 -4.24 17.77
C ASN A 117 16.28 -2.98 17.58
N GLY A 118 15.59 -2.88 16.43
CA GLY A 118 14.71 -1.77 16.07
C GLY A 118 15.47 -0.45 15.97
N PHE A 119 16.75 -0.47 15.61
CA PHE A 119 17.59 0.74 15.59
C PHE A 119 16.96 1.86 14.75
N LEU A 120 16.45 1.52 13.55
CA LEU A 120 15.76 2.45 12.65
C LEU A 120 14.34 2.76 13.11
N ASP A 121 13.60 1.77 13.60
CA ASP A 121 12.23 1.97 14.10
C ASP A 121 12.21 2.88 15.32
N LYS A 122 13.23 2.80 16.20
CA LYS A 122 13.40 3.68 17.35
C LYS A 122 13.69 5.12 16.95
N GLN A 123 14.48 5.34 15.90
CA GLN A 123 14.77 6.69 15.39
C GLN A 123 13.57 7.31 14.66
N VAL A 124 12.76 6.50 13.98
CA VAL A 124 11.59 6.95 13.19
C VAL A 124 10.32 7.08 14.04
N ASP A 125 10.10 6.20 15.02
CA ASP A 125 8.98 6.32 15.97
C ASP A 125 9.19 7.48 16.97
N GLU A 126 10.42 8.00 17.11
CA GLU A 126 10.73 9.16 17.95
C GLU A 126 10.22 10.50 17.36
N GLU A 127 9.89 10.56 16.05
CA GLU A 127 9.45 11.82 15.42
C GLU A 127 7.98 11.90 14.98
N LEU A 128 7.29 10.80 14.65
CA LEU A 128 5.95 10.93 14.05
C LEU A 128 5.00 9.78 14.37
N ARG A 129 4.33 9.78 15.55
CA ARG A 129 3.06 9.04 15.71
C ARG A 129 2.07 9.70 16.67
N LEU A 130 1.08 10.40 16.11
CA LEU A 130 -0.27 10.44 16.67
C LEU A 130 -1.03 9.24 16.13
N LYS A 131 -1.41 8.29 17.00
CA LYS A 131 -2.36 7.23 16.66
C LYS A 131 -3.60 7.39 17.55
N THR A 132 -4.72 7.74 16.93
CA THR A 132 -6.03 7.83 17.58
C THR A 132 -6.93 6.72 17.07
N HIS A 133 -7.59 6.01 17.99
CA HIS A 133 -8.73 5.16 17.65
C HIS A 133 -9.77 5.26 18.77
N SER A 134 -11.03 5.48 18.40
CA SER A 134 -12.13 5.74 19.34
C SER A 134 -13.36 4.88 19.07
N SER A 135 -14.07 4.52 20.14
CA SER A 135 -15.41 3.92 20.11
C SER A 135 -16.13 4.11 21.46
N ALA A 136 -17.46 4.28 21.48
CA ALA A 136 -18.24 4.68 22.66
C ALA A 136 -19.50 3.80 22.89
N THR A 137 -19.93 3.67 24.16
CA THR A 137 -21.19 2.98 24.57
C THR A 137 -21.85 3.62 25.80
N LEU A 138 -23.17 3.41 25.95
CA LEU A 138 -24.07 4.07 26.92
C LEU A 138 -24.56 3.14 28.04
N ASP A 139 -24.66 3.64 29.28
CA ASP A 139 -25.19 2.93 30.45
C ASP A 139 -26.61 3.43 30.85
N ALA A 140 -27.56 2.50 30.90
CA ALA A 140 -28.98 2.75 31.15
C ALA A 140 -29.51 2.10 32.44
N SER A 141 -28.62 1.66 33.34
CA SER A 141 -28.94 0.90 34.56
C SER A 141 -29.92 1.61 35.51
N ALA A 142 -30.00 2.94 35.45
CA ALA A 142 -30.92 3.74 36.27
C ALA A 142 -32.42 3.52 35.95
N LEU A 143 -32.75 2.94 34.79
CA LEU A 143 -34.13 2.70 34.40
C LEU A 143 -34.79 1.52 35.15
N PHE A 144 -34.01 0.64 35.81
CA PHE A 144 -34.48 -0.69 36.23
C PHE A 144 -34.40 -1.03 37.73
N ARG A 145 -34.15 -0.07 38.64
CA ARG A 145 -34.23 -0.35 40.10
C ARG A 145 -35.68 -0.57 40.56
N ARG A 146 -35.97 -1.72 41.18
CA ARG A 146 -37.26 -2.03 41.82
C ARG A 146 -37.30 -1.46 43.24
N GLY A 147 -38.14 -0.46 43.46
CA GLY A 147 -38.36 0.12 44.77
C GLY A 147 -39.06 1.48 44.77
N THR A 148 -40.13 1.64 43.99
CA THR A 148 -41.29 2.53 44.20
C THR A 148 -42.23 2.35 42.99
N GLY A 149 -43.54 2.41 43.22
CA GLY A 149 -44.60 1.98 42.32
C GLY A 149 -44.64 2.62 40.92
N ALA A 150 -45.46 2.04 40.04
CA ALA A 150 -45.59 2.37 38.64
C ALA A 150 -46.41 3.66 38.39
N ASP A 151 -45.85 4.83 38.70
CA ASP A 151 -46.42 6.14 38.32
C ASP A 151 -45.72 6.74 37.08
N PRO A 152 -46.44 7.35 36.13
CA PRO A 152 -45.84 7.97 34.93
C PRO A 152 -44.84 9.10 35.24
N ALA A 153 -45.02 9.80 36.36
CA ALA A 153 -44.10 10.85 36.82
C ALA A 153 -42.73 10.31 37.29
N SER A 154 -42.66 9.01 37.66
CA SER A 154 -41.45 8.34 38.13
C SER A 154 -40.50 7.91 36.99
N LEU A 155 -40.99 7.79 35.75
CA LEU A 155 -40.19 7.43 34.58
C LEU A 155 -39.31 8.58 34.11
N TRP A 156 -39.81 9.82 34.17
CA TRP A 156 -39.02 11.01 33.83
C TRP A 156 -37.86 11.21 34.82
N THR A 157 -38.06 10.90 36.09
CA THR A 157 -37.00 10.89 37.12
C THR A 157 -36.01 9.73 36.96
N ARG A 158 -36.43 8.61 36.35
CA ARG A 158 -35.53 7.49 35.98
C ARG A 158 -34.69 7.80 34.73
N LEU A 159 -35.27 8.48 33.75
CA LEU A 159 -34.56 8.97 32.57
C LEU A 159 -33.50 10.02 32.93
N THR A 160 -33.75 10.88 33.92
CA THR A 160 -32.72 11.80 34.45
C THR A 160 -31.53 11.09 35.12
N GLY A 161 -31.67 9.79 35.43
CA GLY A 161 -30.60 8.94 35.96
C GLY A 161 -29.78 8.22 34.89
N VAL A 162 -30.20 8.22 33.62
CA VAL A 162 -29.40 7.72 32.50
C VAL A 162 -28.27 8.72 32.29
N ARG A 163 -27.10 8.41 32.85
CA ARG A 163 -25.90 9.17 32.58
C ARG A 163 -25.26 8.60 31.33
N VAL A 164 -25.01 9.49 30.35
CA VAL A 164 -23.95 9.24 29.38
C VAL A 164 -22.65 9.24 30.17
N VAL A 165 -22.16 8.06 30.49
CA VAL A 165 -20.78 7.90 30.90
C VAL A 165 -19.98 7.75 29.60
N LEU A 166 -19.56 8.89 29.05
CA LEU A 166 -18.32 8.95 28.26
C LEU A 166 -17.17 8.78 29.28
N ASP A 167 -16.07 8.09 29.01
CA ASP A 167 -15.44 7.77 27.73
C ASP A 167 -14.37 6.67 27.95
N ASP A 168 -14.06 5.87 26.93
CA ASP A 168 -12.77 5.16 26.86
C ASP A 168 -11.75 6.15 26.27
N PHE A 169 -10.95 6.78 27.13
CA PHE A 169 -9.93 7.74 26.73
C PHE A 169 -8.55 7.11 26.84
N ARG A 170 -8.02 6.63 25.71
CA ARG A 170 -6.63 6.23 25.62
C ARG A 170 -5.76 7.43 25.33
N HIS A 171 -5.02 7.87 26.33
CA HIS A 171 -3.97 8.86 26.19
C HIS A 171 -2.64 8.27 26.63
N THR A 172 -1.78 8.04 25.64
CA THR A 172 -0.37 7.77 25.87
C THR A 172 0.36 9.11 25.69
N PHE A 173 0.69 9.76 26.79
CA PHE A 173 1.50 10.98 26.77
C PHE A 173 2.94 10.60 27.09
N SER A 174 3.77 10.48 26.07
CA SER A 174 5.22 10.33 26.26
C SER A 174 5.90 11.66 25.93
N ARG A 175 6.53 12.29 26.91
CA ARG A 175 7.35 13.50 26.69
C ARG A 175 8.72 13.30 27.34
N ARG A 176 9.77 13.45 26.55
CA ARG A 176 11.16 13.40 27.02
C ARG A 176 11.50 14.71 27.73
N ILE A 177 11.93 14.64 28.99
CA ILE A 177 12.32 15.82 29.79
C ILE A 177 13.86 15.99 29.79
N ASN A 178 14.63 14.90 29.60
CA ASN A 178 16.11 14.88 29.55
C ASN A 178 16.60 13.58 28.85
N SER A 179 17.88 13.54 28.45
CA SER A 179 18.56 12.40 27.82
C SER A 179 18.49 11.05 28.54
N SER A 180 18.08 10.98 29.82
CA SER A 180 18.15 9.74 30.63
C SER A 180 16.89 9.36 31.43
N THR A 181 15.75 10.06 31.30
CA THR A 181 14.53 9.71 32.06
C THR A 181 13.28 9.72 31.18
N PHE A 182 12.58 8.59 31.13
CA PHE A 182 11.24 8.45 30.55
C PHE A 182 10.22 8.29 31.68
N VAL A 183 9.12 9.03 31.62
CA VAL A 183 7.95 8.78 32.46
C VAL A 183 6.89 8.13 31.57
N VAL A 184 6.64 6.86 31.81
CA VAL A 184 5.59 6.09 31.15
C VAL A 184 4.57 5.74 32.23
N VAL A 185 3.39 6.37 32.16
CA VAL A 185 2.26 6.04 33.03
C VAL A 185 1.31 5.16 32.22
N MET A 186 1.26 3.88 32.56
CA MET A 186 0.32 2.91 32.00
C MET A 186 -0.71 2.58 33.06
N TRP A 187 -1.98 2.84 32.78
CA TRP A 187 -3.10 2.44 33.62
C TRP A 187 -4.02 1.53 32.82
N GLU A 188 -4.28 0.34 33.36
CA GLU A 188 -5.01 -0.74 32.70
C GLU A 188 -6.18 -1.17 33.61
N GLN A 189 -7.41 -1.05 33.11
CA GLN A 189 -8.58 -1.59 33.80
C GLN A 189 -9.62 -2.10 32.82
N GLN A 190 -10.18 -3.27 33.14
CA GLN A 190 -11.13 -4.03 32.34
C GLN A 190 -12.48 -4.04 33.06
N PHE A 191 -13.58 -3.75 32.36
CA PHE A 191 -14.93 -3.80 32.96
C PHE A 191 -15.94 -4.54 32.09
N THR A 192 -16.81 -5.30 32.77
CA THR A 192 -17.82 -6.20 32.19
C THR A 192 -19.19 -5.79 32.72
N LEU A 193 -20.19 -5.61 31.84
CA LEU A 193 -21.54 -5.16 32.19
C LEU A 193 -22.57 -6.27 31.94
N PRO A 194 -23.04 -6.97 32.99
CA PRO A 194 -24.07 -7.99 32.85
C PRO A 194 -25.48 -7.33 32.80
N ILE A 195 -26.18 -7.50 31.68
CA ILE A 195 -27.59 -7.12 31.55
C ILE A 195 -28.45 -8.32 31.93
N ILE A 196 -29.14 -8.22 33.06
CA ILE A 196 -30.05 -9.26 33.55
C ILE A 196 -31.44 -9.00 32.93
N LEU A 197 -31.80 -9.78 31.91
CA LEU A 197 -33.02 -9.59 31.11
C LEU A 197 -34.30 -10.11 31.79
N THR A 198 -34.20 -11.16 32.60
CA THR A 198 -35.32 -11.70 33.39
C THR A 198 -34.79 -12.66 34.45
N THR A 199 -35.45 -12.72 35.62
CA THR A 199 -35.17 -13.68 36.68
C THR A 199 -35.92 -15.01 36.51
N ASP A 200 -36.95 -15.04 35.65
CA ASP A 200 -37.76 -16.23 35.37
C ASP A 200 -37.61 -16.65 33.91
N ALA A 201 -37.19 -17.90 33.70
CA ALA A 201 -36.92 -18.46 32.39
C ALA A 201 -38.24 -18.88 31.70
N SER A 202 -38.73 -18.04 30.79
CA SER A 202 -39.78 -18.43 29.84
C SER A 202 -39.22 -18.50 28.41
N PRO A 203 -39.64 -19.50 27.60
CA PRO A 203 -39.08 -19.72 26.26
C PRO A 203 -39.35 -18.54 25.29
N THR A 204 -40.44 -17.80 25.49
CA THR A 204 -40.79 -16.62 24.69
C THR A 204 -39.84 -15.46 24.93
N PHE A 205 -39.45 -15.19 26.18
CA PHE A 205 -38.49 -14.13 26.49
C PHE A 205 -37.10 -14.45 25.96
N VAL A 206 -36.67 -15.72 26.03
CA VAL A 206 -35.39 -16.15 25.45
C VAL A 206 -35.40 -15.92 23.93
N GLY A 207 -36.46 -16.35 23.23
CA GLY A 207 -36.60 -16.16 21.78
C GLY A 207 -36.57 -14.69 21.35
N VAL A 208 -37.32 -13.82 22.03
CA VAL A 208 -37.36 -12.38 21.73
C VAL A 208 -36.02 -11.72 22.05
N SER A 209 -35.37 -12.09 23.16
CA SER A 209 -34.09 -11.50 23.58
C SER A 209 -32.94 -11.81 22.62
N LEU A 210 -33.01 -12.92 21.89
CA LEU A 210 -31.99 -13.30 20.91
C LEU A 210 -32.29 -12.72 19.53
N LEU A 211 -33.55 -12.75 19.10
CA LEU A 211 -33.96 -12.31 17.77
C LEU A 211 -33.94 -10.78 17.62
N PHE A 212 -34.36 -10.05 18.65
CA PHE A 212 -34.50 -8.59 18.57
C PHE A 212 -33.15 -7.86 18.38
N PRO A 213 -32.07 -8.15 19.14
CA PRO A 213 -30.77 -7.51 18.91
C PRO A 213 -30.15 -7.86 17.56
N SER A 214 -30.30 -9.12 17.12
CA SER A 214 -29.77 -9.56 15.82
C SER A 214 -30.48 -8.89 14.64
N VAL A 215 -31.81 -8.82 14.67
CA VAL A 215 -32.60 -8.12 13.62
C VAL A 215 -32.34 -6.62 13.65
N ALA A 216 -32.26 -6.00 14.84
CA ALA A 216 -31.91 -4.59 14.99
C ALA A 216 -30.49 -4.28 14.46
N ALA A 217 -29.52 -5.18 14.67
CA ALA A 217 -28.17 -5.05 14.14
C ALA A 217 -28.14 -5.13 12.60
N VAL A 218 -28.88 -6.05 11.98
CA VAL A 218 -28.95 -6.18 10.51
C VAL A 218 -29.64 -4.96 9.89
N LEU A 219 -30.77 -4.51 10.45
CA LEU A 219 -31.48 -3.34 9.95
C LEU A 219 -30.65 -2.06 10.12
N SER A 220 -30.01 -1.86 11.27
CA SER A 220 -29.13 -0.71 11.49
C SER A 220 -27.91 -0.72 10.56
N TYR A 221 -27.34 -1.89 10.27
CA TYR A 221 -26.28 -2.03 9.28
C TYR A 221 -26.76 -1.59 7.88
N HIS A 222 -27.90 -2.10 7.42
CA HIS A 222 -28.38 -1.87 6.06
C HIS A 222 -28.91 -0.44 5.84
N PHE A 223 -29.62 0.13 6.80
CA PHE A 223 -30.30 1.43 6.65
C PHE A 223 -29.54 2.63 7.21
N LEU A 224 -28.59 2.46 8.14
CA LEU A 224 -27.85 3.58 8.74
C LEU A 224 -26.36 3.53 8.40
N ILE A 225 -25.70 2.38 8.57
CA ILE A 225 -24.25 2.26 8.40
C ILE A 225 -23.86 2.18 6.92
N ARG A 226 -24.53 1.32 6.13
CA ARG A 226 -24.27 1.14 4.70
C ARG A 226 -24.40 2.44 3.89
N PRO A 227 -25.48 3.24 4.00
CA PRO A 227 -25.59 4.48 3.23
C PRO A 227 -24.55 5.53 3.63
N ARG A 228 -24.23 5.67 4.93
CA ARG A 228 -23.19 6.61 5.39
C ARG A 228 -21.80 6.24 4.87
N ARG A 229 -21.43 4.96 4.93
CA ARG A 229 -20.15 4.47 4.38
C ARG A 229 -20.06 4.69 2.87
N ARG A 230 -21.17 4.50 2.14
CA ARG A 230 -21.23 4.78 0.70
C ARG A 230 -20.97 6.25 0.39
N THR A 231 -21.61 7.18 1.10
CA THR A 231 -21.40 8.62 0.90
C THR A 231 -19.95 9.04 1.19
N GLN A 232 -19.33 8.50 2.24
CA GLN A 232 -17.93 8.77 2.55
C GLN A 232 -16.97 8.25 1.47
N ARG A 233 -17.18 7.02 0.97
CA ARG A 233 -16.39 6.47 -0.16
C ARG A 233 -16.52 7.32 -1.42
N ILE A 234 -17.74 7.73 -1.78
CA ILE A 234 -17.97 8.60 -2.95
C ILE A 234 -17.28 9.96 -2.76
N ALA A 235 -17.29 10.52 -1.55
CA ALA A 235 -16.59 11.77 -1.26
C ALA A 235 -15.06 11.65 -1.42
N GLN A 236 -14.47 10.53 -0.98
CA GLN A 236 -13.05 10.23 -1.17
C GLN A 236 -12.70 10.10 -2.66
N ILE A 237 -13.49 9.34 -3.41
CA ILE A 237 -13.35 9.16 -4.87
C ILE A 237 -13.42 10.52 -5.59
N ARG A 238 -14.39 11.38 -5.23
CA ARG A 238 -14.51 12.73 -5.80
C ARG A 238 -13.33 13.63 -5.44
N ALA A 239 -12.83 13.56 -4.20
CA ALA A 239 -11.67 14.31 -3.77
C ALA A 239 -10.40 13.87 -4.53
N ALA A 240 -10.20 12.56 -4.69
CA ALA A 240 -9.12 12.00 -5.48
C ALA A 240 -9.17 12.45 -6.94
N ARG A 241 -10.36 12.47 -7.55
CA ARG A 241 -10.54 12.98 -8.91
C ARG A 241 -10.15 14.46 -9.06
N ARG A 242 -10.56 15.32 -8.12
CA ARG A 242 -10.19 16.74 -8.14
C ARG A 242 -8.69 16.93 -8.02
N ALA A 243 -8.05 16.20 -7.10
CA ALA A 243 -6.60 16.23 -6.96
C ALA A 243 -5.89 15.79 -8.25
N LEU A 244 -6.42 14.76 -8.93
CA LEU A 244 -5.88 14.29 -10.21
C LEU A 244 -6.09 15.29 -11.37
N GLU A 245 -7.22 16.01 -11.39
CA GLU A 245 -7.48 17.06 -12.39
C GLU A 245 -6.62 18.31 -12.16
N GLU A 246 -6.32 18.65 -10.90
CA GLU A 246 -5.40 19.72 -10.54
C GLU A 246 -3.95 19.38 -10.92
N ASP A 247 -3.55 18.11 -10.85
CA ASP A 247 -2.21 17.64 -11.20
C ASP A 247 -2.02 17.40 -12.71
N SER A 248 -2.19 18.46 -13.50
CA SER A 248 -1.97 18.43 -14.95
C SER A 248 -0.53 18.09 -15.33
N ASP A 249 0.43 18.38 -14.45
CA ASP A 249 1.85 18.20 -14.69
C ASP A 249 2.26 16.74 -14.52
N ALA A 250 1.79 16.02 -13.49
CA ALA A 250 2.06 14.59 -13.38
C ALA A 250 1.53 13.79 -14.59
N ARG A 251 0.34 14.14 -15.10
CA ARG A 251 -0.20 13.52 -16.33
C ARG A 251 0.69 13.82 -17.55
N ARG A 252 1.19 15.04 -17.69
CA ARG A 252 2.12 15.40 -18.78
C ARG A 252 3.42 14.62 -18.69
N LYS A 253 4.02 14.54 -17.50
CA LYS A 253 5.25 13.77 -17.25
C LYS A 253 5.03 12.29 -17.54
N GLN A 254 3.94 11.71 -17.04
CA GLN A 254 3.60 10.31 -17.28
C GLN A 254 3.43 10.01 -18.77
N ASN A 255 2.70 10.86 -19.50
CA ASN A 255 2.53 10.71 -20.95
C ASN A 255 3.88 10.80 -21.67
N ALA A 256 4.76 11.72 -21.27
CA ALA A 256 6.09 11.86 -21.84
C ALA A 256 6.96 10.62 -21.57
N THR A 257 6.97 10.10 -20.34
CA THR A 257 7.70 8.86 -20.00
C THR A 257 7.15 7.66 -20.78
N THR A 258 5.82 7.54 -20.89
CA THR A 258 5.19 6.48 -21.68
C THR A 258 5.60 6.55 -23.15
N ASP A 259 5.69 7.76 -23.68
CA ASP A 259 6.11 8.03 -25.05
C ASP A 259 7.58 7.66 -25.31
N LEU A 260 8.47 7.88 -24.33
CA LEU A 260 9.86 7.41 -24.37
C LEU A 260 9.95 5.87 -24.40
N LEU A 261 9.01 5.19 -23.74
CA LEU A 261 8.99 3.73 -23.63
C LEU A 261 8.39 3.02 -24.85
N LYS A 262 7.65 3.73 -25.72
CA LYS A 262 6.95 3.15 -26.87
C LYS A 262 7.87 2.33 -27.77
N ASP A 263 9.00 2.90 -28.18
CA ASP A 263 9.92 2.23 -29.11
C ASP A 263 10.49 0.95 -28.52
N VAL A 264 10.79 0.97 -27.21
CA VAL A 264 11.28 -0.20 -26.48
C VAL A 264 10.17 -1.24 -26.33
N ALA A 265 8.95 -0.83 -26.00
CA ALA A 265 7.80 -1.72 -25.89
C ALA A 265 7.49 -2.41 -27.22
N HIS A 266 7.47 -1.68 -28.34
CA HIS A 266 7.26 -2.24 -29.67
C HIS A 266 8.37 -3.23 -30.03
N ARG A 267 9.64 -2.88 -29.79
CA ARG A 267 10.77 -3.79 -30.02
C ARG A 267 10.65 -5.06 -29.18
N ASN A 268 10.35 -4.94 -27.88
CA ASN A 268 10.16 -6.09 -27.01
C ASN A 268 8.99 -6.96 -27.49
N THR A 269 7.90 -6.35 -27.94
CA THR A 269 6.73 -7.06 -28.47
C THR A 269 7.13 -7.95 -29.65
N SER A 270 7.81 -7.40 -30.66
CA SER A 270 8.27 -8.18 -31.82
C SER A 270 9.22 -9.32 -31.42
N LEU A 271 10.16 -9.05 -30.50
CA LEU A 271 11.10 -10.07 -30.01
C LEU A 271 10.42 -11.21 -29.23
N GLU A 272 9.33 -10.92 -28.53
CA GLU A 272 8.55 -11.90 -27.78
C GLU A 272 7.55 -12.63 -28.69
N GLU A 273 6.98 -11.97 -29.70
CA GLU A 273 6.12 -12.60 -30.72
C GLU A 273 6.83 -13.75 -31.45
N ASP A 274 8.06 -13.52 -31.91
CA ASP A 274 8.87 -14.52 -32.60
C ASP A 274 9.13 -15.78 -31.76
N LYS A 275 9.11 -15.65 -30.43
CA LYS A 275 9.40 -16.73 -29.48
C LYS A 275 8.15 -17.31 -28.82
N GLY A 276 6.96 -16.80 -29.14
CA GLY A 276 5.73 -17.13 -28.40
C GLY A 276 5.82 -16.77 -26.92
N GLY A 277 6.53 -15.68 -26.63
CA GLY A 277 6.86 -15.18 -25.30
C GLY A 277 5.71 -14.45 -24.63
N LEU A 278 6.04 -13.59 -23.66
CA LEU A 278 5.05 -12.84 -22.88
C LEU A 278 4.73 -11.51 -23.59
N ILE A 279 3.47 -11.30 -23.93
CA ILE A 279 3.00 -10.07 -24.59
C ILE A 279 1.83 -9.51 -23.80
N ILE A 280 1.95 -8.28 -23.32
CA ILE A 280 0.88 -7.55 -22.65
C ILE A 280 -0.06 -6.99 -23.73
N GLN A 281 -1.33 -7.39 -23.70
CA GLN A 281 -2.36 -6.89 -24.62
C GLN A 281 -3.01 -5.62 -24.09
N GLU A 282 -3.36 -5.61 -22.81
CA GLU A 282 -4.03 -4.49 -22.15
C GLU A 282 -3.64 -4.50 -20.67
N ALA A 283 -3.27 -3.35 -20.11
CA ALA A 283 -3.04 -3.22 -18.69
C ALA A 283 -3.55 -1.89 -18.14
N SER A 284 -4.30 -1.94 -17.06
CA SER A 284 -4.79 -0.74 -16.36
C SER A 284 -4.46 -0.80 -14.88
N TYR A 285 -4.04 0.34 -14.32
CA TYR A 285 -3.75 0.50 -12.90
C TYR A 285 -4.70 1.51 -12.29
N GLY A 286 -5.50 1.12 -11.30
CA GLY A 286 -6.49 2.03 -10.71
C GLY A 286 -7.47 1.36 -9.76
N VAL A 287 -8.54 2.09 -9.45
CA VAL A 287 -9.61 1.62 -8.56
C VAL A 287 -10.44 0.53 -9.26
N THR A 288 -10.83 -0.50 -8.52
CA THR A 288 -11.59 -1.66 -9.04
C THR A 288 -13.09 -1.46 -9.06
N ASP A 289 -13.62 -0.64 -8.15
CA ASP A 289 -15.05 -0.51 -7.94
C ASP A 289 -15.64 0.45 -8.98
N GLU A 290 -16.29 -0.05 -10.03
CA GLU A 290 -16.97 0.76 -11.07
C GLU A 290 -18.25 1.48 -10.58
N THR A 291 -18.38 1.69 -9.27
CA THR A 291 -19.50 2.45 -8.70
C THR A 291 -19.47 3.91 -9.18
N ASP A 292 -20.64 4.52 -9.37
CA ASP A 292 -20.85 5.93 -9.75
C ASP A 292 -19.77 6.88 -9.18
N GLY A 293 -18.78 7.21 -10.01
CA GLY A 293 -17.71 8.16 -9.69
C GLY A 293 -16.27 7.64 -9.80
N ALA A 294 -16.05 6.32 -9.88
CA ALA A 294 -14.70 5.75 -10.08
C ALA A 294 -14.31 5.63 -11.57
N GLU A 295 -15.24 5.89 -12.49
CA GLU A 295 -14.97 5.98 -13.92
C GLU A 295 -13.83 6.97 -14.17
N ASN A 296 -12.78 6.52 -14.88
CA ASN A 296 -11.54 7.26 -15.18
C ASN A 296 -10.54 7.43 -14.02
N LEU A 297 -10.68 6.74 -12.88
CA LEU A 297 -9.63 6.61 -11.87
C LEU A 297 -8.69 5.42 -12.15
N SER A 298 -8.38 5.22 -13.42
CA SER A 298 -7.44 4.20 -13.89
C SER A 298 -6.53 4.77 -14.95
N VAL A 299 -5.25 4.39 -14.87
CA VAL A 299 -4.22 4.75 -15.81
C VAL A 299 -3.94 3.56 -16.73
N ASP A 300 -3.87 3.80 -18.04
CA ASP A 300 -3.36 2.80 -18.98
C ASP A 300 -1.84 2.68 -18.79
N VAL A 301 -1.39 1.48 -18.47
CA VAL A 301 0.01 1.15 -18.21
C VAL A 301 0.49 0.05 -19.15
N THR A 302 -0.19 -0.18 -20.28
CA THR A 302 0.15 -1.22 -21.26
C THR A 302 1.57 -1.07 -21.81
N ILE A 303 1.91 0.13 -22.30
CA ILE A 303 3.22 0.41 -22.91
C ILE A 303 4.35 0.31 -21.87
N PRO A 304 4.27 0.98 -20.69
CA PRO A 304 5.30 0.83 -19.68
C PRO A 304 5.49 -0.61 -19.23
N LEU A 305 4.40 -1.36 -19.05
CA LEU A 305 4.48 -2.75 -18.61
C LEU A 305 5.13 -3.66 -19.66
N GLN A 306 4.79 -3.48 -20.94
CA GLN A 306 5.43 -4.21 -22.04
C GLN A 306 6.92 -3.88 -22.18
N ALA A 307 7.32 -2.63 -21.91
CA ALA A 307 8.74 -2.25 -21.89
C ALA A 307 9.52 -2.94 -20.75
N LEU A 308 8.84 -3.32 -19.66
CA LEU A 308 9.41 -4.07 -18.55
C LEU A 308 9.50 -5.59 -18.82
N VAL A 309 8.77 -6.13 -19.80
CA VAL A 309 8.84 -7.57 -20.12
C VAL A 309 10.20 -7.93 -20.69
N ARG A 310 10.83 -8.99 -20.17
CA ARG A 310 12.08 -9.54 -20.71
C ARG A 310 12.19 -11.04 -20.52
N ASN A 311 12.77 -11.71 -21.52
CA ASN A 311 12.97 -13.16 -21.53
C ASN A 311 11.65 -13.90 -21.25
N SER A 312 10.56 -13.39 -21.84
CA SER A 312 9.20 -13.90 -21.66
C SER A 312 8.73 -13.92 -20.21
N ARG A 313 9.24 -13.00 -19.37
CA ARG A 313 8.87 -12.86 -17.95
C ARG A 313 8.70 -11.39 -17.59
N LEU A 314 7.85 -11.14 -16.60
CA LEU A 314 7.69 -9.85 -15.94
C LEU A 314 7.80 -10.06 -14.44
N TYR A 315 8.68 -9.30 -13.80
CA TYR A 315 8.85 -9.30 -12.35
C TYR A 315 8.78 -7.88 -11.82
N ILE A 316 7.84 -7.63 -10.90
CA ILE A 316 7.76 -6.39 -10.14
C ILE A 316 7.77 -6.76 -8.65
N PRO A 317 8.73 -6.27 -7.86
CA PRO A 317 8.77 -6.56 -6.43
C PRO A 317 7.55 -5.97 -5.71
N GLY A 318 7.12 -6.64 -4.64
CA GLY A 318 6.06 -6.17 -3.76
C GLY A 318 6.58 -5.32 -2.59
N GLY A 319 5.66 -4.84 -1.75
CA GLY A 319 5.95 -4.08 -0.53
C GLY A 319 6.02 -2.56 -0.72
N ARG A 320 5.95 -2.07 -1.96
CA ARG A 320 5.84 -0.65 -2.32
C ARG A 320 4.71 -0.44 -3.31
N SER A 321 4.24 0.80 -3.42
CA SER A 321 3.26 1.18 -4.43
C SER A 321 3.84 1.04 -5.84
N LYS A 322 3.06 0.47 -6.74
CA LYS A 322 3.33 0.39 -8.18
C LYS A 322 3.21 1.74 -8.87
N SER A 323 2.65 2.76 -8.22
CA SER A 323 2.63 4.13 -8.77
C SER A 323 4.02 4.68 -9.03
N ASN A 324 5.03 4.18 -8.31
CA ASN A 324 6.42 4.66 -8.41
C ASN A 324 7.22 3.99 -9.53
N LEU A 325 6.59 3.13 -10.35
CA LEU A 325 7.22 2.51 -11.50
C LEU A 325 7.33 3.49 -12.67
N GLN A 326 8.27 3.23 -13.57
CA GLN A 326 8.48 4.04 -14.76
C GLN A 326 7.21 4.10 -15.61
N GLY A 327 6.67 5.29 -15.86
CA GLY A 327 5.43 5.48 -16.63
C GLY A 327 4.14 5.16 -15.88
N PHE A 328 4.20 4.81 -14.59
CA PHE A 328 3.04 4.70 -13.72
C PHE A 328 2.76 6.05 -13.05
N SER A 329 1.53 6.20 -12.57
CA SER A 329 1.06 7.35 -11.79
C SER A 329 0.03 6.84 -10.78
N ASP A 330 -0.17 7.55 -9.68
CA ASP A 330 -1.27 7.27 -8.76
C ASP A 330 -2.56 7.95 -9.27
N PRO A 331 -3.52 7.23 -9.88
CA PRO A 331 -4.78 7.83 -10.31
C PRO A 331 -5.68 8.26 -9.15
N ALA A 332 -5.47 7.71 -7.95
CA ALA A 332 -6.44 7.83 -6.88
C ALA A 332 -5.75 7.75 -5.52
N VAL A 333 -5.26 8.90 -5.07
CA VAL A 333 -4.64 9.09 -3.76
C VAL A 333 -5.61 8.63 -2.66
N PHE A 334 -5.09 7.95 -1.64
CA PHE A 334 -5.84 7.42 -0.48
C PHE A 334 -6.82 6.28 -0.78
N THR A 335 -6.87 5.77 -2.01
CA THR A 335 -7.69 4.59 -2.36
C THR A 335 -6.82 3.40 -2.74
N SER A 336 -7.35 2.20 -2.49
CA SER A 336 -6.71 0.95 -2.88
C SER A 336 -6.80 0.78 -4.39
N LYS A 337 -5.63 0.50 -5.00
CA LYS A 337 -5.48 0.32 -6.43
C LYS A 337 -5.11 -1.12 -6.76
N THR A 338 -5.48 -1.53 -7.96
CA THR A 338 -5.20 -2.86 -8.49
C THR A 338 -4.65 -2.71 -9.91
N LEU A 339 -3.58 -3.45 -10.19
CA LEU A 339 -3.04 -3.59 -11.53
C LEU A 339 -3.74 -4.77 -12.22
N ARG A 340 -4.51 -4.48 -13.26
CA ARG A 340 -5.19 -5.45 -14.11
C ARG A 340 -4.38 -5.63 -15.38
N ILE A 341 -4.09 -6.86 -15.75
CA ILE A 341 -3.21 -7.20 -16.88
C ILE A 341 -3.87 -8.31 -17.69
N ARG A 342 -4.14 -8.05 -18.96
CA ARG A 342 -4.44 -9.06 -19.98
C ARG A 342 -3.18 -9.29 -20.82
N TYR A 343 -2.75 -10.53 -20.91
CA TYR A 343 -1.51 -10.88 -21.62
C TYR A 343 -1.65 -12.19 -22.38
N VAL A 344 -0.81 -12.38 -23.38
CA VAL A 344 -0.64 -13.64 -24.12
C VAL A 344 0.69 -14.26 -23.73
N PHE A 345 0.70 -15.56 -23.50
CA PHE A 345 1.92 -16.34 -23.32
C PHE A 345 1.75 -17.68 -24.03
N ARG A 346 2.70 -18.06 -24.89
CA ARG A 346 2.63 -19.29 -25.70
C ARG A 346 1.31 -19.44 -26.48
N GLY A 347 0.81 -18.32 -27.03
CA GLY A 347 -0.43 -18.28 -27.81
C GLY A 347 -1.72 -18.40 -27.01
N ARG A 348 -1.67 -18.40 -25.67
CA ARG A 348 -2.85 -18.41 -24.80
C ARG A 348 -3.03 -17.07 -24.10
N SER A 349 -4.26 -16.56 -24.09
CA SER A 349 -4.62 -15.35 -23.35
C SER A 349 -4.84 -15.66 -21.87
N HIS A 350 -4.39 -14.74 -21.03
CA HIS A 350 -4.45 -14.81 -19.58
C HIS A 350 -4.85 -13.45 -19.00
N TYR A 351 -5.41 -13.47 -17.79
CA TYR A 351 -5.78 -12.29 -17.04
C TYR A 351 -5.21 -12.38 -15.62
N ALA A 352 -4.76 -11.25 -15.08
CA ALA A 352 -4.28 -11.14 -13.71
C ALA A 352 -4.74 -9.80 -13.11
N ALA A 353 -5.29 -9.83 -11.90
CA ALA A 353 -5.61 -8.65 -11.10
C ALA A 353 -4.77 -8.69 -9.81
N ILE A 354 -3.83 -7.75 -9.68
CA ILE A 354 -2.82 -7.78 -8.62
C ILE A 354 -2.90 -6.47 -7.81
N PRO A 355 -3.26 -6.55 -6.52
CA PRO A 355 -3.26 -5.41 -5.60
C PRO A 355 -1.93 -4.67 -5.55
N ASP A 356 -1.96 -3.38 -5.25
CA ASP A 356 -0.82 -2.46 -5.33
C ASP A 356 0.46 -2.94 -4.60
N TYR A 357 0.35 -3.41 -3.37
CA TYR A 357 1.53 -3.81 -2.60
C TYR A 357 2.00 -5.26 -2.84
N LEU A 358 1.31 -6.04 -3.67
CA LEU A 358 1.68 -7.43 -3.95
C LEU A 358 2.67 -7.53 -5.12
N PRO A 359 3.62 -8.49 -5.10
CA PRO A 359 4.55 -8.69 -6.21
C PRO A 359 3.81 -9.15 -7.47
N VAL A 360 4.33 -8.76 -8.63
CA VAL A 360 3.86 -9.24 -9.94
C VAL A 360 4.89 -10.22 -10.48
N VAL A 361 4.44 -11.44 -10.80
CA VAL A 361 5.27 -12.45 -11.47
C VAL A 361 4.44 -13.04 -12.61
N LEU A 362 4.83 -12.74 -13.84
CA LEU A 362 4.24 -13.31 -15.04
C LEU A 362 5.29 -14.08 -15.86
N PRO A 363 4.91 -15.13 -16.58
CA PRO A 363 3.56 -15.70 -16.70
C PRO A 363 3.11 -16.42 -15.41
N LEU A 364 1.81 -16.47 -15.17
CA LEU A 364 1.25 -17.26 -14.06
C LEU A 364 1.50 -18.76 -14.32
N SER A 365 1.83 -19.51 -13.27
CA SER A 365 1.92 -20.97 -13.37
C SER A 365 0.57 -21.58 -13.77
N GLU A 366 0.56 -22.74 -14.45
CA GLU A 366 -0.68 -23.38 -14.95
C GLU A 366 -1.75 -23.63 -13.87
N GLN A 367 -1.34 -23.76 -12.60
CA GLN A 367 -2.26 -23.86 -11.46
C GLN A 367 -2.93 -22.52 -11.11
N GLY A 368 -2.22 -21.40 -11.26
CA GLY A 368 -2.78 -20.05 -11.14
C GLY A 368 -3.73 -19.70 -12.29
N VAL A 369 -3.49 -20.26 -13.49
CA VAL A 369 -4.34 -20.07 -14.68
C VAL A 369 -5.72 -20.72 -14.51
N ARG A 370 -5.81 -21.90 -13.87
CA ARG A 370 -7.11 -22.56 -13.61
C ARG A 370 -7.97 -21.78 -12.62
N LYS A 371 -7.37 -21.13 -11.61
CA LYS A 371 -8.07 -20.22 -10.71
C LYS A 371 -8.49 -18.95 -11.43
N ALA A 372 -7.58 -18.25 -12.12
CA ALA A 372 -7.88 -17.03 -12.86
C ALA A 372 -8.91 -17.20 -13.99
N ALA A 373 -8.98 -18.37 -14.64
CA ALA A 373 -9.97 -18.67 -15.68
C ALA A 373 -11.35 -19.10 -15.12
N HIS A 374 -11.42 -19.62 -13.88
CA HIS A 374 -12.68 -19.85 -13.16
C HIS A 374 -13.16 -18.59 -12.40
N GLU A 375 -12.24 -17.66 -12.12
CA GLU A 375 -12.45 -16.45 -11.31
C GLU A 375 -12.41 -15.16 -12.17
N ALA A 376 -12.43 -15.26 -13.50
CA ALA A 376 -12.73 -14.09 -14.34
C ALA A 376 -14.19 -13.69 -14.02
N PRO A 377 -14.44 -12.48 -13.48
CA PRO A 377 -15.79 -12.10 -13.13
C PRO A 377 -16.61 -12.03 -14.41
N ASP A 378 -17.66 -12.86 -14.47
CA ASP A 378 -18.88 -12.45 -15.18
C ASP A 378 -19.33 -11.13 -14.53
N VAL A 379 -19.92 -10.25 -15.33
CA VAL A 379 -20.08 -8.78 -15.15
C VAL A 379 -20.57 -8.29 -13.76
N ASP A 380 -20.94 -9.16 -12.82
CA ASP A 380 -21.41 -8.81 -11.48
C ASP A 380 -20.81 -9.73 -10.38
N GLY A 381 -19.81 -9.27 -9.59
CA GLY A 381 -19.48 -9.94 -8.31
C GLY A 381 -18.08 -9.77 -7.71
N GLU A 382 -18.04 -9.10 -6.55
CA GLU A 382 -17.02 -8.96 -5.47
C GLU A 382 -15.66 -9.73 -5.54
N PRO A 383 -14.52 -9.08 -5.20
CA PRO A 383 -13.20 -9.71 -5.17
C PRO A 383 -12.91 -10.49 -3.87
N PHE A 384 -12.35 -11.71 -3.96
CA PHE A 384 -11.84 -12.46 -2.81
C PHE A 384 -10.31 -12.69 -2.86
N LEU A 385 -9.66 -12.49 -1.71
CA LEU A 385 -8.23 -12.58 -1.47
C LEU A 385 -7.73 -14.03 -1.46
N ALA A 386 -6.76 -14.38 -2.31
CA ALA A 386 -6.07 -15.67 -2.23
C ALA A 386 -4.82 -15.58 -1.33
N GLN A 387 -4.80 -16.45 -0.33
CA GLN A 387 -3.69 -16.71 0.60
C GLN A 387 -2.42 -17.16 -0.15
N LEU A 388 -1.31 -16.47 0.11
CA LEU A 388 0.05 -16.97 -0.13
C LEU A 388 0.65 -17.38 1.20
N SER A 389 0.46 -18.65 1.57
CA SER A 389 1.24 -19.33 2.59
C SER A 389 1.67 -20.70 2.06
N ALA A 390 2.90 -20.76 1.54
CA ALA A 390 3.84 -21.87 1.64
C ALA A 390 5.16 -21.43 1.02
#